data_AF-A0A9P1BZK1-F1
#
_entry.id   AF-A0A9P1BZK1-F1
#
_cell.length_a   1.000
_cell.length_b   1.000
_cell.length_c   1.000
_cell.angle_alpha   90.00
_cell.angle_beta   90.00
_cell.angle_gamma   90.00
#
_symmetry.space_group_name_H-M   'P 1'
#
loop_
_entity.id
_entity.type
_entity.pdbx_description
1 polymer ?
#
loop_
_entity_poly.entity_id
_entity_poly.type
_entity_poly.pdbx_seq_one_letter_code
_entity_poly.pdbx_strand_id
1 'polypeptide(L)'
;VSHAGAWLEHRPAMINIRPLKLYSTAVSAKFPSRQAWAWENDEATWASCVAQERPSKLWSRLKVAPVAPVAPVASEPVKSTKPAEAFNSLLKWEVSVRSAVLELKLHVKLSAGSQKSRVAESFGHNAIPRCAIHVWVEGPDGTQLAEARGSVCPKNTRSAIHVHWICRAKSCRECPEDKWRLIEEHPRPSRAKRPWTIPQALLSILATIGESFGMARVELGAEDQGSQKLIQYYLDLGFRGTTDRPVLGELSMEAPVAHISAFAPQSWIAKLPLADFNVWSWLWGSMQRPSLSSIVNLMGAPDMWQWRVDWPPCAELQIRTSWLSDDANPKVTISAHLRRPQGELAYCRAVCRLKQRSVRVIWIGSSGSKPAHASVRGRLLDGSVGSDSDRKVTIAAALLGSTAAMARWFGTEILELTVMDNG
;
A
#
# COMPACT_ATOMS: atom_id res chain seq x y z
N VAL A 1 -60.67 31.65 33.33
CA VAL A 1 -60.63 30.56 34.32
C VAL A 1 -60.65 29.24 33.56
N SER A 2 -59.49 28.57 33.55
CA SER A 2 -59.20 27.17 33.16
C SER A 2 -60.00 26.48 32.05
N HIS A 3 -59.36 26.29 30.89
CA HIS A 3 -59.65 25.18 29.97
C HIS A 3 -58.40 24.30 29.86
N ALA A 4 -58.53 23.05 30.31
CA ALA A 4 -57.52 22.01 30.21
C ALA A 4 -57.76 21.22 28.93
N GLY A 5 -56.84 21.34 27.96
CA GLY A 5 -56.79 20.53 26.75
C GLY A 5 -55.81 19.38 26.94
N ALA A 6 -56.30 18.16 26.86
CA ALA A 6 -55.53 16.93 26.98
C ALA A 6 -54.62 16.71 25.77
N TRP A 7 -53.35 16.39 26.04
CA TRP A 7 -52.37 15.95 25.05
C TRP A 7 -52.43 14.41 24.92
N LEU A 8 -52.64 13.93 23.71
CA LEU A 8 -52.56 12.53 23.31
C LEU A 8 -51.10 12.17 22.98
N GLU A 9 -50.47 11.38 23.83
CA GLU A 9 -49.17 10.74 23.56
C GLU A 9 -49.35 9.53 22.62
N HIS A 10 -48.76 9.61 21.42
CA HIS A 10 -48.57 8.44 20.56
C HIS A 10 -47.30 7.67 21.00
N ARG A 11 -47.50 6.48 21.58
CA ARG A 11 -46.45 5.47 21.72
C ARG A 11 -46.40 4.57 20.47
N PRO A 12 -45.23 4.36 19.83
CA PRO A 12 -45.09 3.33 18.81
C PRO A 12 -44.93 1.94 19.45
N ALA A 13 -45.57 0.96 18.83
CA ALA A 13 -45.62 -0.43 19.25
C ALA A 13 -44.24 -1.10 19.21
N MET A 14 -43.87 -1.77 20.31
CA MET A 14 -42.74 -2.70 20.36
C MET A 14 -43.11 -3.99 19.63
N ILE A 15 -42.47 -4.23 18.49
CA ILE A 15 -42.50 -5.53 17.81
C ILE A 15 -41.57 -6.48 18.56
N ASN A 16 -42.17 -7.50 19.18
CA ASN A 16 -41.49 -8.51 19.97
C ASN A 16 -40.96 -9.61 19.03
N ILE A 17 -39.69 -9.52 18.63
CA ILE A 17 -39.02 -10.56 17.81
C ILE A 17 -38.40 -11.60 18.75
N ARG A 18 -38.96 -12.81 18.74
CA ARG A 18 -38.40 -13.98 19.45
C ARG A 18 -37.04 -14.36 18.84
N PRO A 19 -36.04 -14.76 19.65
CA PRO A 19 -34.78 -15.25 19.13
C PRO A 19 -34.94 -16.66 18.55
N LEU A 20 -34.55 -16.81 17.28
CA LEU A 20 -34.32 -18.10 16.62
C LEU A 20 -33.12 -18.78 17.29
N LYS A 21 -33.36 -19.94 17.91
CA LYS A 21 -32.32 -20.86 18.38
C LYS A 21 -31.54 -21.40 17.17
N LEU A 22 -30.30 -20.96 17.00
CA LEU A 22 -29.34 -21.62 16.11
C LEU A 22 -28.75 -22.83 16.85
N TYR A 23 -28.99 -24.03 16.33
CA TYR A 23 -28.32 -25.25 16.73
C TYR A 23 -26.85 -25.18 16.29
N SER A 24 -25.93 -25.23 17.26
CA SER A 24 -24.50 -25.45 16.98
C SER A 24 -24.23 -26.95 16.89
N THR A 25 -24.02 -27.46 15.68
CA THR A 25 -23.45 -28.79 15.48
C THR A 25 -21.93 -28.66 15.52
N ALA A 26 -21.33 -29.05 16.64
CA ALA A 26 -19.89 -29.15 16.80
C ALA A 26 -19.39 -30.39 16.04
N VAL A 27 -18.67 -30.18 14.93
CA VAL A 27 -17.88 -31.24 14.28
C VAL A 27 -16.48 -31.18 14.86
N SER A 28 -16.21 -32.13 15.76
CA SER A 28 -14.88 -32.42 16.30
C SER A 28 -14.04 -33.11 15.24
N ALA A 29 -13.14 -32.38 14.60
CA ALA A 29 -12.10 -32.96 13.76
C ALA A 29 -10.82 -33.13 14.59
N LYS A 30 -10.56 -34.38 15.01
CA LYS A 30 -9.30 -34.81 15.61
C LYS A 30 -8.17 -34.67 14.59
N PHE A 31 -7.16 -33.87 14.90
CA PHE A 31 -5.85 -33.90 14.21
C PHE A 31 -5.09 -35.17 14.59
N PRO A 32 -4.59 -35.97 13.64
CA PRO A 32 -3.57 -36.97 13.94
C PRO A 32 -2.20 -36.30 14.06
N SER A 33 -1.50 -36.73 15.09
CA SER A 33 -0.14 -36.38 15.49
C SER A 33 0.92 -36.70 14.43
N ARG A 34 2.00 -35.93 14.50
CA ARG A 34 3.31 -36.13 13.87
C ARG A 34 3.71 -37.60 13.76
N GLN A 35 3.99 -38.06 12.54
CA GLN A 35 4.92 -39.16 12.29
C GLN A 35 5.98 -38.70 11.30
N ALA A 36 7.23 -38.92 11.69
CA ALA A 36 8.42 -38.68 10.91
C ALA A 36 8.44 -39.58 9.67
N TRP A 37 8.69 -39.00 8.50
CA TRP A 37 8.96 -39.75 7.28
C TRP A 37 10.43 -39.52 6.91
N ALA A 38 11.22 -40.58 7.06
CA ALA A 38 12.51 -40.71 6.42
C ALA A 38 12.28 -40.87 4.90
N TRP A 39 13.04 -40.15 4.09
CA TRP A 39 13.08 -40.34 2.65
C TRP A 39 14.44 -40.94 2.27
N GLU A 40 14.40 -42.21 1.87
CA GLU A 40 15.41 -42.85 1.04
C GLU A 40 15.25 -42.41 -0.41
N ASN A 41 16.39 -42.33 -1.10
CA ASN A 41 16.57 -41.81 -2.45
C ASN A 41 15.77 -42.58 -3.49
N ASP A 42 15.06 -41.87 -4.36
CA ASP A 42 14.60 -42.41 -5.63
C ASP A 42 14.72 -41.34 -6.74
N GLU A 43 15.75 -41.46 -7.59
CA GLU A 43 16.06 -40.56 -8.70
C GLU A 43 15.08 -40.69 -9.89
N ALA A 44 14.10 -41.59 -9.83
CA ALA A 44 13.25 -41.94 -10.97
C ALA A 44 12.04 -41.00 -11.21
N THR A 45 11.69 -40.09 -10.30
CA THR A 45 10.51 -39.21 -10.46
C THR A 45 10.78 -37.91 -11.23
N TRP A 46 12.04 -37.61 -11.57
CA TRP A 46 12.41 -36.31 -12.14
C TRP A 46 12.07 -36.13 -13.63
N ALA A 47 11.87 -37.23 -14.36
CA ALA A 47 11.47 -37.19 -15.77
C ALA A 47 10.01 -36.70 -15.99
N SER A 48 9.18 -36.65 -14.93
CA SER A 48 7.77 -36.24 -15.02
C SER A 48 7.58 -34.71 -15.03
N CYS A 49 8.44 -33.94 -14.36
CA CYS A 49 8.31 -32.48 -14.28
C CYS A 49 8.75 -31.74 -15.56
N VAL A 50 9.45 -32.41 -16.49
CA VAL A 50 10.01 -31.79 -17.70
C VAL A 50 9.15 -32.06 -18.95
N ALA A 51 8.16 -32.96 -18.87
CA ALA A 51 7.44 -33.44 -20.05
C ALA A 51 6.10 -32.74 -20.37
N GLN A 52 5.70 -31.69 -19.65
CA GLN A 52 4.35 -31.15 -19.80
C GLN A 52 4.24 -29.62 -19.79
N GLU A 53 5.11 -28.91 -20.52
CA GLU A 53 4.80 -27.55 -20.96
C GLU A 53 5.18 -27.37 -22.44
N ARG A 54 4.18 -27.45 -23.33
CA ARG A 54 4.29 -26.93 -24.69
C ARG A 54 4.25 -25.40 -24.61
N PRO A 55 5.25 -24.66 -25.08
CA PRO A 55 5.15 -23.21 -25.17
C PRO A 55 4.10 -22.86 -26.23
N SER A 56 3.07 -22.11 -25.80
CA SER A 56 2.09 -21.52 -26.70
C SER A 56 2.80 -20.59 -27.70
N LYS A 57 2.64 -20.88 -28.99
CA LYS A 57 3.17 -20.10 -30.14
C LYS A 57 2.48 -18.72 -30.30
N LEU A 58 2.11 -18.05 -29.20
CA LEU A 58 1.31 -16.81 -29.24
C LEU A 58 2.10 -15.53 -28.87
N TRP A 59 3.38 -15.65 -28.50
CA TRP A 59 4.19 -14.50 -28.06
C TRP A 59 5.05 -13.83 -29.15
N SER A 60 5.08 -14.35 -30.39
CA SER A 60 5.94 -13.82 -31.46
C SER A 60 5.32 -12.69 -32.31
N ARG A 61 4.21 -12.06 -31.89
CA ARG A 61 3.53 -10.98 -32.66
C ARG A 61 3.31 -9.64 -31.95
N LEU A 62 4.03 -9.36 -30.86
CA LEU A 62 4.11 -8.01 -30.29
C LEU A 62 5.51 -7.42 -30.52
N LYS A 63 5.74 -6.88 -31.72
CA LYS A 63 6.82 -5.90 -31.92
C LYS A 63 6.36 -4.60 -31.26
N VAL A 64 6.68 -4.43 -29.97
CA VAL A 64 6.61 -3.12 -29.32
C VAL A 64 7.76 -2.30 -29.91
N ALA A 65 7.43 -1.25 -30.66
CA ALA A 65 8.44 -0.31 -31.13
C ALA A 65 9.16 0.32 -29.93
N PRO A 66 10.49 0.50 -29.99
CA PRO A 66 11.21 1.15 -28.91
C PRO A 66 10.65 2.57 -28.70
N VAL A 67 10.10 2.81 -27.51
CA VAL A 67 9.73 4.15 -27.07
C VAL A 67 11.03 4.95 -26.97
N ALA A 68 11.16 5.97 -27.80
CA ALA A 68 12.31 6.86 -27.77
C ALA A 68 12.47 7.44 -26.34
N PRO A 69 13.70 7.54 -25.80
CA PRO A 69 13.91 8.16 -24.51
C PRO A 69 13.39 9.59 -24.54
N VAL A 70 12.37 9.86 -23.74
CA VAL A 70 11.88 11.23 -23.50
C VAL A 70 13.04 11.98 -22.87
N ALA A 71 13.52 13.02 -23.55
CA ALA A 71 14.57 13.88 -23.03
C ALA A 71 14.13 14.43 -21.66
N PRO A 72 15.02 14.47 -20.65
CA PRO A 72 14.69 15.07 -19.37
C PRO A 72 14.30 16.52 -19.62
N VAL A 73 13.03 16.83 -19.40
CA VAL A 73 12.53 18.21 -19.40
C VAL A 73 13.36 18.94 -18.35
N ALA A 74 14.07 19.98 -18.75
CA ALA A 74 14.84 20.82 -17.85
C ALA A 74 13.89 21.37 -16.79
N SER A 75 13.92 20.77 -15.60
CA SER A 75 13.12 21.22 -14.47
C SER A 75 13.72 22.53 -13.98
N GLU A 76 12.97 23.62 -14.07
CA GLU A 76 13.29 24.84 -13.35
C GLU A 76 13.50 24.49 -11.86
N PRO A 77 14.49 25.09 -11.19
CA PRO A 77 14.72 24.85 -9.76
C PRO A 77 13.43 25.18 -9.02
N VAL A 78 12.82 24.14 -8.43
CA VAL A 78 11.61 24.27 -7.62
C VAL A 78 11.92 25.30 -6.54
N LYS A 79 11.35 26.51 -6.67
CA LYS A 79 11.41 27.52 -5.62
C LYS A 79 10.89 26.85 -4.36
N SER A 80 11.78 26.73 -3.37
CA SER A 80 11.55 26.10 -2.08
C SER A 80 10.12 26.36 -1.62
N THR A 81 9.31 25.31 -1.57
CA THR A 81 8.07 25.29 -0.79
C THR A 81 8.43 25.74 0.62
N LYS A 82 7.59 26.60 1.23
CA LYS A 82 7.77 26.96 2.64
C LYS A 82 7.86 25.65 3.44
N PRO A 83 8.89 25.45 4.29
CA PRO A 83 8.99 24.24 5.09
C PRO A 83 7.70 24.09 5.90
N ALA A 84 7.09 22.92 5.83
CA ALA A 84 5.81 22.65 6.47
C ALA A 84 5.88 23.03 7.96
N GLU A 85 4.95 23.86 8.44
CA GLU A 85 4.77 24.11 9.87
C GLU A 85 4.29 22.81 10.53
N ALA A 86 5.25 21.99 10.96
CA ALA A 86 4.99 20.75 11.68
C ALA A 86 4.69 21.09 13.14
N PHE A 87 3.44 21.42 13.45
CA PHE A 87 2.93 21.21 14.80
C PHE A 87 2.87 19.70 15.01
N ASN A 88 3.33 19.16 16.15
CA ASN A 88 3.70 17.74 16.32
C ASN A 88 2.71 16.67 15.80
N SER A 89 1.44 16.97 15.55
CA SER A 89 0.44 16.06 14.98
C SER A 89 -0.16 16.51 13.64
N LEU A 90 0.24 17.65 13.09
CA LEU A 90 -0.35 18.26 11.91
C LEU A 90 0.72 18.60 10.87
N LEU A 91 0.49 18.16 9.64
CA LEU A 91 1.31 18.51 8.49
C LEU A 91 0.44 19.15 7.43
N LYS A 92 0.88 20.28 6.88
CA LYS A 92 0.20 20.96 5.77
C LYS A 92 1.18 21.21 4.64
N TRP A 93 0.78 20.82 3.43
CA TRP A 93 1.47 21.16 2.18
C TRP A 93 0.56 22.01 1.31
N GLU A 94 1.19 22.92 0.59
CA GLU A 94 0.53 23.86 -0.30
C GLU A 94 1.38 24.02 -1.55
N VAL A 95 0.81 23.70 -2.72
CA VAL A 95 1.51 23.74 -4.00
C VAL A 95 0.63 24.30 -5.11
N SER A 96 1.20 25.15 -5.95
CA SER A 96 0.51 25.66 -7.14
C SER A 96 0.47 24.58 -8.22
N VAL A 97 -0.71 24.32 -8.77
CA VAL A 97 -0.95 23.31 -9.81
C VAL A 97 -1.83 23.88 -10.91
N ARG A 98 -1.78 23.30 -12.11
CA ARG A 98 -2.60 23.75 -13.24
C ARG A 98 -3.73 22.77 -13.51
N SER A 99 -4.91 23.32 -13.77
CA SER A 99 -6.00 22.66 -14.49
C SER A 99 -5.97 23.06 -15.96
N ALA A 100 -6.92 22.60 -16.76
CA ALA A 100 -6.99 22.94 -18.19
C ALA A 100 -7.15 24.45 -18.46
N VAL A 101 -7.67 25.22 -17.50
CA VAL A 101 -8.01 26.64 -17.71
C VAL A 101 -7.57 27.55 -16.57
N LEU A 102 -7.37 27.01 -15.37
CA LEU A 102 -7.09 27.78 -14.16
C LEU A 102 -5.79 27.32 -13.49
N GLU A 103 -5.04 28.30 -12.99
CA GLU A 103 -4.07 28.08 -11.91
C GLU A 103 -4.83 27.79 -10.62
N LEU A 104 -4.49 26.69 -9.98
CA LEU A 104 -5.11 26.22 -8.75
C LEU A 104 -4.05 26.12 -7.65
N LYS A 105 -4.53 26.10 -6.41
CA LYS A 105 -3.71 25.80 -5.25
C LYS A 105 -4.14 24.47 -4.65
N LEU A 106 -3.29 23.47 -4.75
CA LEU A 106 -3.48 22.16 -4.11
C LEU A 106 -3.02 22.24 -2.66
N HIS A 107 -3.88 21.81 -1.77
CA HIS A 107 -3.59 21.67 -0.35
C HIS A 107 -3.68 20.21 0.07
N VAL A 108 -2.73 19.80 0.89
CA VAL A 108 -2.73 18.50 1.56
C VAL A 108 -2.56 18.73 3.05
N LYS A 109 -3.47 18.19 3.85
CA LYS A 109 -3.40 18.21 5.31
C LYS A 109 -3.38 16.77 5.83
N LEU A 110 -2.31 16.42 6.55
CA LEU A 110 -2.22 15.18 7.30
C LEU A 110 -2.40 15.48 8.78
N SER A 111 -3.27 14.73 9.44
CA SER A 111 -3.49 14.85 10.88
C SER A 111 -3.26 13.49 11.53
N ALA A 112 -2.24 13.40 12.38
CA ALA A 112 -1.96 12.25 13.20
C ALA A 112 -2.93 12.24 14.40
N GLY A 113 -3.58 11.10 14.63
CA GLY A 113 -4.50 10.91 15.74
C GLY A 113 -4.59 9.45 16.12
N SER A 114 -5.30 9.13 17.20
CA SER A 114 -5.49 7.75 17.62
C SER A 114 -6.96 7.33 17.46
N GLN A 115 -7.20 6.06 17.15
CA GLN A 115 -8.55 5.50 17.03
C GLN A 115 -8.71 4.34 18.01
N LYS A 116 -9.78 4.36 18.83
CA LYS A 116 -10.10 3.21 19.68
C LYS A 116 -10.38 1.98 18.83
N SER A 117 -9.85 0.84 19.25
CA SER A 117 -9.93 -0.39 18.47
C SER A 117 -9.95 -1.60 19.37
N ARG A 118 -11.00 -2.43 19.25
CA ARG A 118 -11.07 -3.74 19.90
C ARG A 118 -9.86 -4.64 19.59
N VAL A 119 -9.30 -4.53 18.38
CA VAL A 119 -8.09 -5.27 18.00
C VAL A 119 -6.87 -4.76 18.76
N ALA A 120 -6.77 -3.44 18.98
CA ALA A 120 -5.69 -2.90 19.80
C ALA A 120 -5.84 -3.33 21.25
N GLU A 121 -7.07 -3.33 21.77
CA GLU A 121 -7.39 -3.75 23.13
C GLU A 121 -6.97 -5.22 23.34
N SER A 122 -7.20 -6.11 22.36
CA SER A 122 -6.73 -7.51 22.44
C SER A 122 -5.20 -7.66 22.47
N PHE A 123 -4.45 -6.62 22.10
CA PHE A 123 -2.99 -6.57 22.19
C PHE A 123 -2.49 -5.64 23.31
N GLY A 124 -3.35 -5.25 24.25
CA GLY A 124 -2.99 -4.39 25.39
C GLY A 124 -2.86 -2.90 25.07
N HIS A 125 -3.39 -2.45 23.94
CA HIS A 125 -3.35 -1.05 23.51
C HIS A 125 -4.75 -0.41 23.51
N ASN A 126 -4.88 0.81 24.03
CA ASN A 126 -6.18 1.50 24.05
C ASN A 126 -6.60 2.07 22.69
N ALA A 127 -5.62 2.32 21.80
CA ALA A 127 -5.87 2.90 20.50
C ALA A 127 -4.78 2.53 19.49
N ILE A 128 -5.10 2.69 18.21
CA ILE A 128 -4.18 2.55 17.08
C ILE A 128 -3.86 3.91 16.51
N PRO A 129 -2.66 4.13 15.96
CA PRO A 129 -2.41 5.35 15.20
C PRO A 129 -3.34 5.39 13.99
N ARG A 130 -3.73 6.60 13.61
CA ARG A 130 -4.56 6.89 12.46
C ARG A 130 -4.02 8.17 11.84
N CYS A 131 -3.87 8.16 10.52
CA CYS A 131 -3.64 9.38 9.77
C CYS A 131 -4.93 9.76 9.08
N ALA A 132 -5.51 10.91 9.43
CA ALA A 132 -6.56 11.53 8.62
C ALA A 132 -5.90 12.36 7.52
N ILE A 133 -6.33 12.14 6.29
CA ILE A 133 -5.80 12.79 5.09
C ILE A 133 -6.92 13.65 4.50
N HIS A 134 -6.64 14.93 4.29
CA HIS A 134 -7.56 15.86 3.65
C HIS A 134 -6.83 16.56 2.51
N VAL A 135 -7.33 16.36 1.29
CA VAL A 135 -6.78 16.95 0.07
C VAL A 135 -7.85 17.84 -0.54
N TRP A 136 -7.50 19.08 -0.89
CA TRP A 136 -8.43 19.96 -1.58
C TRP A 136 -7.72 20.89 -2.56
N VAL A 137 -8.47 21.44 -3.49
CA VAL A 137 -7.98 22.49 -4.39
C VAL A 137 -8.77 23.77 -4.19
N GLU A 138 -8.06 24.88 -4.23
CA GLU A 138 -8.62 26.23 -4.25
C GLU A 138 -8.43 26.85 -5.63
N GLY A 139 -9.43 27.63 -6.06
CA GLY A 139 -9.35 28.45 -7.26
C GLY A 139 -8.50 29.71 -7.05
N PRO A 140 -8.35 30.54 -8.11
CA PRO A 140 -7.59 31.79 -8.05
C PRO A 140 -8.11 32.79 -7.00
N ASP A 141 -9.40 32.72 -6.68
CA ASP A 141 -10.09 33.55 -5.69
C ASP A 141 -9.96 33.00 -4.25
N GLY A 142 -9.24 31.90 -4.06
CA GLY A 142 -9.15 31.19 -2.78
C GLY A 142 -10.37 30.35 -2.43
N THR A 143 -11.36 30.26 -3.34
CA THR A 143 -12.55 29.42 -3.10
C THR A 143 -12.17 27.96 -3.24
N GLN A 144 -12.47 27.16 -2.22
CA GLN A 144 -12.33 25.71 -2.29
C GLN A 144 -13.28 25.15 -3.36
N LEU A 145 -12.74 24.45 -4.36
CA LEU A 145 -13.51 23.93 -5.49
C LEU A 145 -13.92 22.46 -5.28
N ALA A 146 -12.98 21.63 -4.86
CA ALA A 146 -13.19 20.21 -4.61
C ALA A 146 -12.33 19.73 -3.45
N GLU A 147 -12.82 18.71 -2.74
CA GLU A 147 -12.09 18.06 -1.67
C GLU A 147 -12.28 16.55 -1.68
N ALA A 148 -11.26 15.85 -1.18
CA ALA A 148 -11.30 14.44 -0.89
C ALA A 148 -10.74 14.20 0.52
N ARG A 149 -11.39 13.32 1.28
CA ARG A 149 -10.99 12.94 2.63
C ARG A 149 -10.83 11.44 2.73
N GLY A 150 -9.74 11.03 3.33
CA GLY A 150 -9.47 9.63 3.62
C GLY A 150 -8.83 9.46 4.99
N SER A 151 -8.64 8.22 5.40
CA SER A 151 -7.74 7.93 6.50
C SER A 151 -7.03 6.61 6.28
N VAL A 152 -5.79 6.58 6.72
CA VAL A 152 -5.00 5.37 6.83
C VAL A 152 -5.02 4.91 8.28
N CYS A 153 -5.25 3.61 8.45
CA CYS A 153 -5.27 2.99 9.76
C CYS A 153 -4.62 1.60 9.67
N PRO A 154 -3.54 1.32 10.43
CA PRO A 154 -2.80 0.07 10.29
C PRO A 154 -3.60 -1.17 10.72
N LYS A 155 -4.77 -1.02 11.35
CA LYS A 155 -5.59 -2.14 11.82
C LYS A 155 -6.19 -2.99 10.70
N ASN A 156 -6.43 -2.42 9.52
CA ASN A 156 -7.15 -3.16 8.50
C ASN A 156 -6.21 -4.25 7.95
N THR A 157 -6.55 -5.52 8.18
CA THR A 157 -5.81 -6.68 7.64
C THR A 157 -5.66 -6.60 6.11
N ARG A 158 -6.47 -5.77 5.45
CA ARG A 158 -6.40 -5.50 4.01
C ARG A 158 -5.37 -4.45 3.60
N SER A 159 -4.67 -3.81 4.55
CA SER A 159 -3.74 -2.70 4.30
C SER A 159 -4.38 -1.65 3.37
N ALA A 160 -5.50 -1.06 3.82
CA ALA A 160 -6.32 -0.21 2.98
C ALA A 160 -6.34 1.26 3.45
N ILE A 161 -6.35 2.18 2.49
CA ILE A 161 -6.80 3.56 2.72
C ILE A 161 -8.33 3.60 2.58
N HIS A 162 -9.00 4.13 3.60
CA HIS A 162 -10.45 4.33 3.57
C HIS A 162 -10.76 5.75 3.11
N VAL A 163 -11.47 5.88 2.00
CA VAL A 163 -11.98 7.15 1.50
C VAL A 163 -13.35 7.39 2.13
N HIS A 164 -13.46 8.49 2.88
CA HIS A 164 -14.70 8.88 3.55
C HIS A 164 -15.58 9.74 2.66
N TRP A 165 -14.96 10.54 1.79
CA TRP A 165 -15.68 11.59 1.08
C TRP A 165 -14.90 12.09 -0.13
N ILE A 166 -15.59 12.30 -1.25
CA ILE A 166 -15.08 12.99 -2.44
C ILE A 166 -16.22 13.87 -2.95
N CYS A 167 -16.03 15.19 -2.98
CA CYS A 167 -17.09 16.09 -3.43
C CYS A 167 -16.57 17.39 -4.03
N ARG A 168 -17.50 18.11 -4.66
CA ARG A 168 -17.38 19.56 -4.85
C ARG A 168 -17.52 20.23 -3.48
N ALA A 169 -16.60 21.11 -3.11
CA ALA A 169 -16.64 21.75 -1.81
C ALA A 169 -17.91 22.60 -1.67
N LYS A 170 -18.52 22.61 -0.47
CA LYS A 170 -19.78 23.32 -0.21
C LYS A 170 -19.68 24.84 -0.43
N SER A 171 -18.48 25.38 -0.26
CA SER A 171 -18.16 26.79 -0.48
C SER A 171 -17.99 27.15 -1.95
N CYS A 172 -17.93 26.19 -2.86
CA CYS A 172 -17.83 26.44 -4.30
C CYS A 172 -19.16 27.02 -4.79
N ARG A 173 -19.24 28.35 -4.85
CA ARG A 173 -20.29 29.08 -5.58
C ARG A 173 -20.32 28.60 -7.03
N GLU A 174 -21.42 28.85 -7.73
CA GLU A 174 -21.58 28.54 -9.15
C GLU A 174 -20.45 29.18 -9.97
N CYS A 175 -19.32 28.45 -10.10
CA CYS A 175 -18.25 28.82 -10.98
C CYS A 175 -18.85 28.66 -12.39
N PRO A 176 -19.06 29.76 -13.14
CA PRO A 176 -19.94 29.77 -14.32
C PRO A 176 -19.52 28.80 -15.43
N GLU A 177 -18.29 28.30 -15.35
CA GLU A 177 -17.72 27.37 -16.30
C GLU A 177 -17.25 26.11 -15.55
N ASP A 178 -17.91 24.97 -15.79
CA ASP A 178 -17.49 23.64 -15.31
C ASP A 178 -16.10 23.20 -15.87
N LYS A 179 -15.41 24.07 -16.59
CA LYS A 179 -14.08 23.86 -17.16
C LYS A 179 -13.01 23.62 -16.10
N TRP A 180 -13.18 24.13 -14.87
CA TRP A 180 -12.28 23.85 -13.75
C TRP A 180 -12.21 22.36 -13.42
N ARG A 181 -13.23 21.57 -13.79
CA ARG A 181 -13.28 20.14 -13.48
C ARG A 181 -12.22 19.35 -14.21
N LEU A 182 -11.65 19.86 -15.30
CA LEU A 182 -10.73 19.12 -16.17
C LEU A 182 -9.27 19.48 -15.87
N ILE A 183 -8.44 18.45 -15.80
CA ILE A 183 -6.98 18.59 -15.69
C ILE A 183 -6.40 18.71 -17.11
N GLU A 184 -5.42 19.58 -17.27
CA GLU A 184 -4.74 19.80 -18.56
C GLU A 184 -4.13 18.50 -19.11
N GLU A 185 -4.12 18.40 -20.44
CA GLU A 185 -3.90 17.20 -21.23
C GLU A 185 -2.70 16.35 -20.79
N HIS A 186 -2.97 15.33 -19.98
CA HIS A 186 -2.02 14.23 -19.82
C HIS A 186 -1.95 13.43 -21.12
N PRO A 187 -0.75 13.11 -21.65
CA PRO A 187 -0.60 12.24 -22.80
C PRO A 187 -1.27 10.89 -22.46
N ARG A 188 -2.40 10.65 -23.11
CA ARG A 188 -3.30 9.55 -22.77
C ARG A 188 -2.61 8.20 -23.00
N PRO A 189 -2.73 7.23 -22.06
CA PRO A 189 -2.75 5.84 -22.47
C PRO A 189 -4.00 5.66 -23.35
N SER A 190 -3.78 5.23 -24.59
CA SER A 190 -4.66 5.26 -25.79
C SER A 190 -6.11 4.76 -25.71
N ARG A 191 -6.69 4.49 -24.53
CA ARG A 191 -8.03 3.89 -24.37
C ARG A 191 -9.07 4.69 -23.58
N ALA A 192 -8.68 5.70 -22.78
CA ALA A 192 -9.67 6.48 -22.03
C ALA A 192 -10.25 7.63 -22.89
N LYS A 193 -11.54 7.56 -23.23
CA LYS A 193 -12.25 8.61 -24.00
C LYS A 193 -12.59 9.85 -23.16
N ARG A 194 -12.59 9.76 -21.82
CA ARG A 194 -13.01 10.84 -20.93
C ARG A 194 -11.81 11.66 -20.43
N PRO A 195 -11.94 12.99 -20.35
CA PRO A 195 -10.90 13.85 -19.76
C PRO A 195 -10.75 13.56 -18.27
N TRP A 196 -9.53 13.70 -17.74
CA TRP A 196 -9.26 13.53 -16.31
C TRP A 196 -9.89 14.65 -15.52
N THR A 197 -10.50 14.28 -14.41
CA THR A 197 -11.23 15.22 -13.56
C THR A 197 -10.47 15.56 -12.29
N ILE A 198 -10.70 16.73 -11.73
CA ILE A 198 -10.13 17.12 -10.43
C ILE A 198 -10.48 16.11 -9.32
N PRO A 199 -11.74 15.65 -9.14
CA PRO A 199 -12.06 14.61 -8.18
C PRO A 199 -11.20 13.35 -8.34
N GLN A 200 -10.94 12.94 -9.59
CA GLN A 200 -10.05 11.81 -9.88
C GLN A 200 -8.62 12.10 -9.41
N ALA A 201 -8.04 13.27 -9.72
CA ALA A 201 -6.72 13.64 -9.21
C ALA A 201 -6.65 13.67 -7.68
N LEU A 202 -7.64 14.23 -7.00
CA LEU A 202 -7.66 14.29 -5.54
C LEU A 202 -7.71 12.88 -4.93
N LEU A 203 -8.53 11.99 -5.50
CA LEU A 203 -8.57 10.58 -5.13
C LEU A 203 -7.22 9.89 -5.35
N SER A 204 -6.57 10.17 -6.46
CA SER A 204 -5.25 9.59 -6.77
C SER A 204 -4.14 10.12 -5.89
N ILE A 205 -4.19 11.40 -5.48
CA ILE A 205 -3.28 11.95 -4.47
C ILE A 205 -3.51 11.26 -3.12
N LEU A 206 -4.77 11.08 -2.70
CA LEU A 206 -5.09 10.30 -1.50
C LEU A 206 -4.48 8.89 -1.58
N ALA A 207 -4.67 8.20 -2.70
CA ALA A 207 -4.09 6.88 -2.93
C ALA A 207 -2.56 6.90 -2.89
N THR A 208 -1.91 7.89 -3.50
CA THR A 208 -0.44 8.05 -3.50
C THR A 208 0.10 8.30 -2.09
N ILE A 209 -0.61 9.09 -1.27
CA ILE A 209 -0.27 9.25 0.14
C ILE A 209 -0.47 7.92 0.87
N GLY A 210 -1.57 7.21 0.63
CA GLY A 210 -1.80 5.86 1.16
C GLY A 210 -0.71 4.86 0.79
N GLU A 211 -0.23 4.90 -0.45
CA GLU A 211 0.89 4.10 -0.95
C GLU A 211 2.18 4.38 -0.18
N SER A 212 2.41 5.64 0.19
CA SER A 212 3.55 6.02 1.04
C SER A 212 3.45 5.40 2.44
N PHE A 213 2.22 5.16 2.94
CA PHE A 213 1.97 4.37 4.15
C PHE A 213 2.02 2.85 3.89
N GLY A 214 2.35 2.39 2.69
CA GLY A 214 2.36 0.96 2.36
C GLY A 214 0.96 0.35 2.23
N MET A 215 -0.08 1.17 2.02
CA MET A 215 -1.41 0.65 1.73
C MET A 215 -1.44 0.01 0.35
N ALA A 216 -2.07 -1.16 0.25
CA ALA A 216 -2.22 -1.91 -0.97
C ALA A 216 -3.57 -1.68 -1.65
N ARG A 217 -4.60 -1.25 -0.89
CA ARG A 217 -5.98 -1.12 -1.39
C ARG A 217 -6.60 0.23 -1.05
N VAL A 218 -7.45 0.74 -1.92
CA VAL A 218 -8.32 1.88 -1.68
C VAL A 218 -9.71 1.31 -1.45
N GLU A 219 -10.30 1.58 -0.29
CA GLU A 219 -11.67 1.22 0.04
C GLU A 219 -12.52 2.50 0.09
N LEU A 220 -13.71 2.46 -0.49
CA LEU A 220 -14.69 3.52 -0.39
C LEU A 220 -16.09 2.92 -0.33
N GLY A 221 -17.06 3.68 0.15
CA GLY A 221 -18.46 3.33 -0.06
C GLY A 221 -19.11 4.31 -1.03
N ALA A 222 -19.83 3.75 -1.99
CA ALA A 222 -20.54 4.51 -3.01
C ALA A 222 -22.01 4.65 -2.59
N GLU A 223 -22.37 5.83 -2.11
CA GLU A 223 -23.75 6.21 -1.84
C GLU A 223 -24.37 6.79 -3.13
N ASP A 224 -24.94 5.92 -3.95
CA ASP A 224 -25.62 6.32 -5.18
C ASP A 224 -27.13 6.42 -4.92
N GLN A 225 -27.72 7.58 -5.19
CA GLN A 225 -29.15 7.87 -5.00
C GLN A 225 -30.04 7.21 -6.09
N GLY A 226 -29.67 6.01 -6.53
CA GLY A 226 -30.38 5.21 -7.54
C GLY A 226 -29.99 5.47 -9.00
N SER A 227 -29.11 6.44 -9.29
CA SER A 227 -28.71 6.77 -10.67
C SER A 227 -27.76 5.75 -11.29
N GLN A 228 -27.04 5.00 -10.44
CA GLN A 228 -25.93 4.09 -10.77
C GLN A 228 -24.73 4.76 -11.46
N LYS A 229 -24.77 6.08 -11.71
CA LYS A 229 -23.70 6.81 -12.39
C LYS A 229 -22.45 6.92 -11.55
N LEU A 230 -22.60 7.04 -10.21
CA LEU A 230 -21.45 7.13 -9.31
C LEU A 230 -20.77 5.77 -9.20
N ILE A 231 -21.55 4.69 -9.08
CA ILE A 231 -21.02 3.33 -9.08
C ILE A 231 -20.30 3.05 -10.40
N GLN A 232 -20.92 3.35 -11.54
CA GLN A 232 -20.30 3.16 -12.85
C GLN A 232 -19.01 3.98 -12.99
N TYR A 233 -18.99 5.21 -12.48
CA TYR A 233 -17.78 6.04 -12.46
C TYR A 233 -16.63 5.35 -11.70
N TYR A 234 -16.89 4.77 -10.52
CA TYR A 234 -15.86 4.04 -9.79
C TYR A 234 -15.44 2.74 -10.49
N LEU A 235 -16.38 2.00 -11.10
CA LEU A 235 -16.04 0.84 -11.93
C LEU A 235 -15.11 1.22 -13.10
N ASP A 236 -15.38 2.35 -13.76
CA ASP A 236 -14.54 2.89 -14.85
C ASP A 236 -13.12 3.25 -14.36
N LEU A 237 -12.97 3.58 -13.06
CA LEU A 237 -11.67 3.82 -12.40
C LEU A 237 -10.99 2.54 -11.91
N GLY A 238 -11.57 1.37 -12.17
CA GLY A 238 -10.99 0.07 -11.78
C GLY A 238 -11.37 -0.41 -10.38
N PHE A 239 -12.30 0.27 -9.70
CA PHE A 239 -12.90 -0.26 -8.48
C PHE A 239 -13.78 -1.48 -8.79
N ARG A 240 -13.95 -2.33 -7.79
CA ARG A 240 -14.84 -3.48 -7.81
C ARG A 240 -15.74 -3.45 -6.59
N GLY A 241 -17.00 -3.80 -6.75
CA GLY A 241 -17.91 -3.96 -5.62
C GLY A 241 -17.47 -5.13 -4.74
N THR A 242 -17.54 -4.94 -3.43
CA THR A 242 -17.31 -6.00 -2.43
C THR A 242 -18.64 -6.43 -1.84
N THR A 243 -18.85 -7.75 -1.73
CA THR A 243 -20.08 -8.31 -1.16
C THR A 243 -20.04 -8.37 0.37
N ASP A 244 -18.90 -8.01 0.97
CA ASP A 244 -18.60 -8.40 2.35
C ASP A 244 -19.50 -7.71 3.37
N ARG A 245 -20.01 -6.51 3.10
CA ARG A 245 -20.97 -5.79 3.96
C ARG A 245 -21.77 -4.75 3.17
N PRO A 246 -22.99 -5.05 2.70
CA PRO A 246 -23.90 -3.97 2.32
C PRO A 246 -24.29 -3.22 3.61
N VAL A 247 -23.67 -2.05 3.83
CA VAL A 247 -24.21 -1.07 4.77
C VAL A 247 -25.44 -0.48 4.08
N LEU A 248 -26.55 -0.31 4.82
CA LEU A 248 -27.84 0.15 4.30
C LEU A 248 -27.70 1.30 3.28
N GLY A 249 -27.81 0.98 1.98
CA GLY A 249 -27.78 1.94 0.87
C GLY A 249 -26.39 2.29 0.29
N GLU A 250 -25.30 1.78 0.86
CA GLU A 250 -23.93 2.07 0.42
C GLU A 250 -23.26 0.80 -0.14
N LEU A 251 -22.84 0.86 -1.42
CA LEU A 251 -22.06 -0.22 -2.03
C LEU A 251 -20.59 -0.04 -1.66
N SER A 252 -20.04 -0.93 -0.84
CA SER A 252 -18.60 -0.92 -0.55
C SER A 252 -17.81 -1.37 -1.78
N MET A 253 -16.83 -0.56 -2.19
CA MET A 253 -16.00 -0.79 -3.36
C MET A 253 -14.51 -0.72 -3.01
N GLU A 254 -13.69 -1.47 -3.72
CA GLU A 254 -12.24 -1.49 -3.52
C GLU A 254 -11.45 -1.52 -4.84
N ALA A 255 -10.26 -0.93 -4.83
CA ALA A 255 -9.30 -0.96 -5.95
C ALA A 255 -7.85 -1.10 -5.44
N PRO A 256 -6.92 -1.66 -6.23
CA PRO A 256 -5.49 -1.60 -5.89
C PRO A 256 -4.99 -0.16 -5.80
N VAL A 257 -4.23 0.19 -4.76
CA VAL A 257 -3.66 1.55 -4.58
C VAL A 257 -2.82 1.97 -5.78
N ALA A 258 -1.92 1.10 -6.25
CA ALA A 258 -1.07 1.36 -7.41
C ALA A 258 -1.87 1.71 -8.68
N HIS A 259 -3.07 1.13 -8.83
CA HIS A 259 -3.94 1.43 -9.97
C HIS A 259 -4.54 2.84 -9.83
N ILE A 260 -4.98 3.21 -8.63
CA ILE A 260 -5.58 4.53 -8.38
C ILE A 260 -4.52 5.64 -8.35
N SER A 261 -3.34 5.39 -7.78
CA SER A 261 -2.23 6.36 -7.76
C SER A 261 -1.69 6.66 -9.16
N ALA A 262 -1.79 5.72 -10.10
CA ALA A 262 -1.40 5.95 -11.50
C ALA A 262 -2.21 7.05 -12.21
N PHE A 263 -3.40 7.41 -11.73
CA PHE A 263 -4.16 8.54 -12.26
C PHE A 263 -3.75 9.90 -11.66
N ALA A 264 -2.81 9.93 -10.70
CA ALA A 264 -2.33 11.18 -10.12
C ALA A 264 -1.53 11.96 -11.18
N PRO A 265 -1.82 13.26 -11.40
CA PRO A 265 -1.02 14.05 -12.31
C PRO A 265 0.43 14.12 -11.83
N GLN A 266 1.37 13.63 -12.63
CA GLN A 266 2.79 13.60 -12.26
C GLN A 266 3.34 14.99 -11.92
N SER A 267 2.86 16.03 -12.61
CA SER A 267 3.20 17.43 -12.34
C SER A 267 2.71 17.93 -10.97
N TRP A 268 1.69 17.30 -10.39
CA TRP A 268 1.21 17.60 -9.04
C TRP A 268 2.02 16.81 -8.01
N ILE A 269 2.24 15.51 -8.24
CA ILE A 269 3.01 14.63 -7.34
C ILE A 269 4.46 15.12 -7.18
N ALA A 270 5.12 15.51 -8.27
CA ALA A 270 6.50 16.00 -8.24
C ALA A 270 6.69 17.27 -7.38
N LYS A 271 5.60 18.01 -7.10
CA LYS A 271 5.63 19.20 -6.22
C LYS A 271 5.38 18.85 -4.75
N LEU A 272 4.83 17.68 -4.47
CA LEU A 272 4.60 17.22 -3.11
C LEU A 272 5.90 16.60 -2.55
N PRO A 273 6.23 16.80 -1.27
CA PRO A 273 7.45 16.27 -0.68
C PRO A 273 7.37 14.77 -0.36
N LEU A 274 6.68 13.96 -1.18
CA LEU A 274 6.41 12.55 -0.89
C LEU A 274 7.63 11.63 -1.03
N ALA A 275 8.59 11.97 -1.90
CA ALA A 275 9.74 11.11 -2.19
C ALA A 275 10.61 10.87 -0.93
N ASP A 276 10.86 11.94 -0.18
CA ASP A 276 11.73 11.93 1.00
C ASP A 276 10.95 11.92 2.31
N PHE A 277 9.62 11.97 2.26
CA PHE A 277 8.79 12.03 3.45
C PHE A 277 8.52 10.63 4.02
N ASN A 278 9.13 10.37 5.17
CA ASN A 278 8.85 9.16 5.94
C ASN A 278 7.56 9.33 6.77
N VAL A 279 6.44 9.01 6.14
CA VAL A 279 5.09 9.11 6.71
C VAL A 279 4.95 8.39 8.05
N TRP A 280 5.61 7.24 8.22
CA TRP A 280 5.52 6.44 9.43
C TRP A 280 6.29 7.09 10.58
N SER A 281 7.51 7.57 10.32
CA SER A 281 8.29 8.28 11.33
C SER A 281 7.55 9.53 11.82
N TRP A 282 6.89 10.27 10.92
CA TRP A 282 6.06 11.40 11.30
C TRP A 282 4.83 10.99 12.13
N LEU A 283 4.05 9.99 11.66
CA LEU A 283 2.86 9.52 12.36
C LEU A 283 3.17 8.99 13.77
N TRP A 284 4.32 8.33 13.93
CA TRP A 284 4.77 7.83 15.24
C TRP A 284 5.42 8.91 16.09
N GLY A 285 6.06 9.92 15.50
CA GLY A 285 6.70 11.01 16.25
C GLY A 285 5.71 11.80 17.13
N SER A 286 4.43 11.77 16.79
CA SER A 286 3.37 12.43 17.54
C SER A 286 2.76 11.55 18.65
N MET A 287 3.19 10.29 18.81
CA MET A 287 2.58 9.30 19.71
C MET A 287 3.64 8.54 20.50
N GLN A 288 3.23 7.94 21.62
CA GLN A 288 4.07 6.94 22.28
C GLN A 288 4.20 5.75 21.33
N ARG A 289 5.40 5.53 20.78
CA ARG A 289 5.67 4.45 19.83
C ARG A 289 5.35 3.12 20.52
N PRO A 290 4.37 2.34 20.03
CA PRO A 290 4.08 1.03 20.60
C PRO A 290 5.32 0.15 20.50
N SER A 291 5.37 -0.91 21.31
CA SER A 291 6.37 -1.94 21.09
C SER A 291 6.25 -2.45 19.65
N LEU A 292 7.40 -2.71 19.02
CA LEU A 292 7.47 -3.16 17.64
C LEU A 292 6.60 -4.41 17.40
N SER A 293 6.59 -5.35 18.35
CA SER A 293 5.75 -6.55 18.29
C SER A 293 4.27 -6.18 18.17
N SER A 294 3.80 -5.21 18.97
CA SER A 294 2.45 -4.71 18.86
C SER A 294 2.17 -4.01 17.54
N ILE A 295 3.12 -3.26 16.97
CA ILE A 295 2.95 -2.64 15.65
C ILE A 295 2.78 -3.72 14.57
N VAL A 296 3.66 -4.71 14.53
CA VAL A 296 3.64 -5.82 13.56
C VAL A 296 2.34 -6.62 13.69
N ASN A 297 1.98 -7.02 14.91
CA ASN A 297 0.74 -7.74 15.19
C ASN A 297 -0.50 -6.92 14.83
N LEU A 298 -0.49 -5.62 15.13
CA LEU A 298 -1.59 -4.72 14.81
C LEU A 298 -1.76 -4.53 13.30
N MET A 299 -0.65 -4.48 12.56
CA MET A 299 -0.66 -4.42 11.10
C MET A 299 -1.12 -5.74 10.46
N GLY A 300 -1.25 -6.82 11.24
CA GLY A 300 -1.51 -8.15 10.71
C GLY A 300 -0.39 -8.61 9.77
N ALA A 301 0.81 -8.06 9.92
CA ALA A 301 1.96 -8.47 9.14
C ALA A 301 2.30 -9.93 9.54
N PRO A 302 2.32 -10.87 8.58
CA PRO A 302 2.66 -12.24 8.90
C PRO A 302 4.13 -12.31 9.34
N ASP A 303 4.46 -13.26 10.21
CA ASP A 303 5.86 -13.53 10.60
C ASP A 303 6.74 -13.92 9.40
N MET A 304 6.09 -14.36 8.32
CA MET A 304 6.70 -14.82 7.09
C MET A 304 5.86 -14.44 5.86
N TRP A 305 6.49 -13.80 4.89
CA TRP A 305 5.98 -13.62 3.54
C TRP A 305 6.62 -14.65 2.62
N GLN A 306 5.85 -15.20 1.71
CA GLN A 306 6.29 -16.30 0.87
C GLN A 306 5.62 -16.22 -0.50
N TRP A 307 6.42 -16.26 -1.56
CA TRP A 307 5.91 -16.29 -2.94
C TRP A 307 6.87 -16.99 -3.89
N ARG A 308 6.30 -17.57 -4.94
CA ARG A 308 7.07 -18.20 -6.03
C ARG A 308 7.71 -17.14 -6.90
N VAL A 309 8.91 -17.42 -7.39
CA VAL A 309 9.62 -16.57 -8.35
C VAL A 309 9.74 -17.29 -9.69
N ASP A 310 9.81 -16.52 -10.78
CA ASP A 310 9.90 -17.09 -12.13
C ASP A 310 11.24 -17.79 -12.38
N TRP A 311 12.31 -17.24 -11.81
CA TRP A 311 13.64 -17.84 -11.86
C TRP A 311 14.38 -17.66 -10.52
N PRO A 312 15.12 -18.68 -10.06
CA PRO A 312 15.26 -20.02 -10.64
C PRO A 312 13.96 -20.82 -10.66
N PRO A 313 13.78 -21.78 -11.60
CA PRO A 313 12.56 -22.55 -11.69
C PRO A 313 12.25 -23.28 -10.39
N CYS A 314 10.97 -23.30 -10.02
CA CYS A 314 10.48 -23.90 -8.77
C CYS A 314 11.09 -23.29 -7.49
N ALA A 315 11.73 -22.13 -7.58
CA ALA A 315 12.22 -21.42 -6.41
C ALA A 315 11.12 -20.58 -5.77
N GLU A 316 11.33 -20.31 -4.49
CA GLU A 316 10.45 -19.56 -3.64
C GLU A 316 11.27 -18.57 -2.82
N LEU A 317 10.79 -17.33 -2.76
CA LEU A 317 11.32 -16.30 -1.91
C LEU A 317 10.51 -16.25 -0.61
N GLN A 318 11.19 -16.49 0.51
CA GLN A 318 10.64 -16.39 1.86
C GLN A 318 11.30 -15.23 2.59
N ILE A 319 10.52 -14.24 2.99
CA ILE A 319 10.98 -13.16 3.87
C ILE A 319 10.43 -13.41 5.26
N ARG A 320 11.29 -13.36 6.27
CA ARG A 320 10.90 -13.46 7.68
C ARG A 320 11.41 -12.25 8.43
N THR A 321 10.62 -11.81 9.38
CA THR A 321 11.03 -10.80 10.36
C THR A 321 11.08 -11.45 11.72
N SER A 322 12.21 -11.34 12.40
CA SER A 322 12.31 -11.71 13.80
C SER A 322 12.73 -10.49 14.62
N TRP A 323 12.13 -10.33 15.78
CA TRP A 323 12.43 -9.26 16.72
C TRP A 323 13.25 -9.83 17.87
N LEU A 324 14.32 -9.14 18.25
CA LEU A 324 14.96 -9.37 19.55
C LEU A 324 14.32 -8.37 20.52
N SER A 325 13.67 -8.91 21.56
CA SER A 325 12.84 -8.18 22.52
C SER A 325 13.64 -7.42 23.58
N ASP A 326 13.01 -6.37 24.13
CA ASP A 326 13.34 -5.55 25.31
C ASP A 326 14.69 -4.85 25.40
N ASP A 327 15.48 -4.84 24.34
CA ASP A 327 16.63 -3.95 24.28
C ASP A 327 16.19 -2.49 24.29
N ALA A 328 16.94 -1.66 25.02
CA ALA A 328 16.84 -0.19 24.96
C ALA A 328 16.91 0.34 23.52
N ASN A 329 17.49 -0.43 22.59
CA ASN A 329 17.59 -0.14 21.18
C ASN A 329 16.90 -1.25 20.35
N PRO A 330 15.60 -1.11 20.06
CA PRO A 330 14.84 -2.15 19.37
C PRO A 330 15.40 -2.39 17.97
N LYS A 331 15.57 -3.67 17.64
CA LYS A 331 16.10 -4.15 16.36
C LYS A 331 15.14 -5.15 15.73
N VAL A 332 14.94 -5.03 14.42
CA VAL A 332 14.27 -6.05 13.61
C VAL A 332 15.33 -6.77 12.82
N THR A 333 15.40 -8.10 12.91
CA THR A 333 16.15 -8.89 11.95
C THR A 333 15.24 -9.22 10.78
N ILE A 334 15.67 -8.89 9.57
CA ILE A 334 15.02 -9.30 8.33
C ILE A 334 15.89 -10.39 7.70
N SER A 335 15.26 -11.49 7.32
CA SER A 335 15.90 -12.57 6.59
C SER A 335 15.11 -12.88 5.33
N ALA A 336 15.75 -12.78 4.17
CA ALA A 336 15.20 -13.17 2.88
C ALA A 336 15.91 -14.44 2.39
N HIS A 337 15.17 -15.52 2.22
CA HIS A 337 15.67 -16.82 1.75
C HIS A 337 15.08 -17.13 0.37
N LEU A 338 15.95 -17.29 -0.63
CA LEU A 338 15.61 -17.89 -1.90
C LEU A 338 15.89 -19.40 -1.80
N ARG A 339 14.85 -20.23 -1.90
CA ARG A 339 14.94 -21.68 -1.72
C ARG A 339 14.27 -22.42 -2.86
N ARG A 340 14.71 -23.66 -3.08
CA ARG A 340 14.03 -24.66 -3.91
C ARG A 340 13.78 -25.92 -3.06
N PRO A 341 12.96 -26.89 -3.51
CA PRO A 341 12.76 -28.13 -2.76
C PRO A 341 14.06 -28.85 -2.38
N GLN A 342 15.08 -28.77 -3.25
CA GLN A 342 16.39 -29.40 -3.05
C GLN A 342 17.32 -28.63 -2.08
N GLY A 343 16.95 -27.43 -1.64
CA GLY A 343 17.77 -26.67 -0.68
C GLY A 343 17.73 -25.16 -0.85
N GLU A 344 18.54 -24.48 -0.05
CA GLU A 344 18.72 -23.04 -0.12
C GLU A 344 19.60 -22.65 -1.31
N LEU A 345 19.20 -21.60 -2.02
CA LEU A 345 19.91 -21.06 -3.17
C LEU A 345 20.67 -19.79 -2.81
N ALA A 346 19.98 -18.88 -2.13
CA ALA A 346 20.56 -17.65 -1.63
C ALA A 346 19.82 -17.16 -0.38
N TYR A 347 20.49 -16.31 0.39
CA TYR A 347 20.10 -15.85 1.70
C TYR A 347 20.64 -14.44 1.92
N CYS A 348 19.78 -13.53 2.36
CA CYS A 348 20.15 -12.21 2.83
C CYS A 348 19.67 -12.04 4.27
N ARG A 349 20.56 -11.57 5.15
CA ARG A 349 20.24 -11.20 6.52
C ARG A 349 20.59 -9.75 6.75
N ALA A 350 19.64 -8.99 7.28
CA ALA A 350 19.86 -7.62 7.71
C ALA A 350 19.25 -7.35 9.09
N VAL A 351 19.74 -6.29 9.74
CA VAL A 351 19.25 -5.84 11.03
C VAL A 351 18.86 -4.37 10.92
N CYS A 352 17.56 -4.09 11.03
CA CYS A 352 17.01 -2.74 11.11
C CYS A 352 17.18 -2.18 12.51
N ARG A 353 17.84 -1.03 12.60
CA ARG A 353 18.05 -0.28 13.83
C ARG A 353 17.05 0.88 13.86
N LEU A 354 15.91 0.67 14.51
CA LEU A 354 14.74 1.55 14.39
C LEU A 354 14.98 2.99 14.86
N LYS A 355 15.90 3.18 15.81
CA LYS A 355 16.30 4.52 16.28
C LYS A 355 17.20 5.25 15.29
N GLN A 356 18.13 4.52 14.66
CA GLN A 356 19.07 5.08 13.68
C GLN A 356 18.44 5.23 12.30
N ARG A 357 17.25 4.63 12.09
CA ARG A 357 16.56 4.61 10.80
C ARG A 357 17.46 4.02 9.69
N SER A 358 18.34 3.10 10.08
CA SER A 358 19.22 2.39 9.18
C SER A 358 19.00 0.89 9.26
N VAL A 359 19.24 0.20 8.15
CA VAL A 359 19.27 -1.26 8.08
C VAL A 359 20.67 -1.68 7.67
N ARG A 360 21.31 -2.47 8.53
CA ARG A 360 22.64 -3.01 8.25
C ARG A 360 22.52 -4.42 7.69
N VAL A 361 22.99 -4.60 6.47
CA VAL A 361 23.11 -5.93 5.86
C VAL A 361 24.27 -6.64 6.55
N ILE A 362 23.95 -7.78 7.17
CA ILE A 362 24.91 -8.61 7.91
C ILE A 362 25.54 -9.63 6.97
N TRP A 363 24.74 -10.20 6.06
CA TRP A 363 25.18 -11.28 5.19
C TRP A 363 24.35 -11.35 3.91
N ILE A 364 25.01 -11.65 2.78
CA ILE A 364 24.39 -12.04 1.51
C ILE A 364 25.18 -13.23 0.98
N GLY A 365 24.51 -14.37 0.75
CA GLY A 365 25.17 -15.62 0.36
C GLY A 365 24.21 -16.77 0.54
N SER A 366 24.61 -17.82 1.24
CA SER A 366 23.74 -18.84 1.83
C SER A 366 23.80 -18.76 3.36
N SER A 367 22.84 -19.34 4.06
CA SER A 367 22.82 -19.43 5.51
C SER A 367 24.08 -20.10 6.08
N GLY A 368 24.46 -19.72 7.30
CA GLY A 368 25.70 -20.18 7.93
C GLY A 368 26.98 -19.58 7.32
N SER A 369 26.89 -18.37 6.76
CA SER A 369 28.03 -17.65 6.17
C SER A 369 28.73 -18.40 5.03
N LYS A 370 27.95 -19.18 4.27
CA LYS A 370 28.43 -19.93 3.09
C LYS A 370 28.19 -19.12 1.82
N PRO A 371 28.97 -19.29 0.75
CA PRO A 371 28.67 -18.64 -0.53
C PRO A 371 27.27 -19.02 -1.04
N ALA A 372 26.67 -18.16 -1.84
CA ALA A 372 25.42 -18.48 -2.55
C ALA A 372 25.62 -19.74 -3.41
N HIS A 373 24.54 -20.50 -3.62
CA HIS A 373 24.58 -21.70 -4.45
C HIS A 373 25.09 -21.37 -5.85
N ALA A 374 25.95 -22.22 -6.40
CA ALA A 374 26.66 -21.97 -7.67
C ALA A 374 25.71 -21.70 -8.85
N SER A 375 24.49 -22.24 -8.82
CA SER A 375 23.48 -22.02 -9.87
C SER A 375 22.89 -20.60 -9.90
N VAL A 376 23.00 -19.82 -8.82
CA VAL A 376 22.45 -18.45 -8.75
C VAL A 376 23.51 -17.38 -8.54
N ARG A 377 24.72 -17.78 -8.13
CA ARG A 377 25.84 -16.86 -7.92
C ARG A 377 26.19 -16.12 -9.22
N GLY A 378 26.21 -14.79 -9.18
CA GLY A 378 26.51 -13.93 -10.32
C GLY A 378 25.47 -13.95 -11.45
N ARG A 379 24.29 -14.55 -11.21
CA ARG A 379 23.22 -14.64 -12.21
C ARG A 379 22.25 -13.47 -12.10
N LEU A 380 21.73 -13.07 -13.25
CA LEU A 380 20.64 -12.12 -13.39
C LEU A 380 19.30 -12.77 -13.02
N LEU A 381 18.25 -11.96 -12.85
CA LEU A 381 16.90 -12.43 -12.54
C LEU A 381 16.29 -13.36 -13.60
N ASP A 382 16.81 -13.37 -14.83
CA ASP A 382 16.40 -14.28 -15.91
C ASP A 382 17.29 -15.53 -16.03
N GLY A 383 18.29 -15.66 -15.14
CA GLY A 383 19.24 -16.77 -15.12
C GLY A 383 20.44 -16.64 -16.05
N SER A 384 20.50 -15.57 -16.85
CA SER A 384 21.69 -15.28 -17.65
C SER A 384 22.88 -14.89 -16.75
N VAL A 385 24.09 -15.07 -17.28
CA VAL A 385 25.30 -14.58 -16.61
C VAL A 385 25.35 -13.08 -16.78
N GLY A 386 25.53 -12.33 -15.70
CA GLY A 386 25.70 -10.89 -15.78
C GLY A 386 26.97 -10.55 -16.59
N SER A 387 26.82 -9.71 -17.61
CA SER A 387 27.95 -8.99 -18.21
C SER A 387 28.13 -7.69 -17.43
N ASP A 388 29.37 -7.27 -17.17
CA ASP A 388 29.70 -5.99 -16.51
C ASP A 388 29.05 -4.77 -17.18
N SER A 389 28.69 -4.90 -18.46
CA SER A 389 28.07 -3.83 -19.26
C SER A 389 26.55 -3.69 -19.05
N ASP A 390 25.87 -4.68 -18.46
CA ASP A 390 24.40 -4.72 -18.43
C ASP A 390 23.89 -4.32 -17.04
N ARG A 391 23.16 -3.20 -16.94
CA ARG A 391 22.56 -2.67 -15.68
C ARG A 391 21.41 -3.53 -15.14
N LYS A 392 21.42 -4.83 -15.42
CA LYS A 392 20.37 -5.76 -15.02
C LYS A 392 20.53 -6.16 -13.56
N VAL A 393 19.41 -6.46 -12.93
CA VAL A 393 19.34 -6.80 -11.51
C VAL A 393 19.80 -8.25 -11.32
N THR A 394 20.82 -8.45 -10.48
CA THR A 394 21.28 -9.77 -10.03
C THR A 394 20.38 -10.33 -8.94
N ILE A 395 20.46 -11.64 -8.68
CA ILE A 395 19.74 -12.26 -7.54
C ILE A 395 20.11 -11.61 -6.20
N ALA A 396 21.39 -11.29 -6.00
CA ALA A 396 21.85 -10.59 -4.80
C ALA A 396 21.21 -9.21 -4.66
N ALA A 397 21.17 -8.43 -5.76
CA ALA A 397 20.52 -7.13 -5.78
C ALA A 397 19.00 -7.23 -5.54
N ALA A 398 18.34 -8.26 -6.06
CA ALA A 398 16.92 -8.49 -5.81
C ALA A 398 16.60 -8.86 -4.35
N LEU A 399 17.44 -9.69 -3.71
CA LEU A 399 17.32 -10.00 -2.28
C LEU A 399 17.56 -8.77 -1.40
N LEU A 400 18.54 -7.94 -1.77
CA LEU A 400 18.79 -6.65 -1.14
C LEU A 400 17.59 -5.72 -1.29
N GLY A 401 17.05 -5.59 -2.50
CA GLY A 401 15.86 -4.79 -2.78
C GLY A 401 14.64 -5.24 -1.97
N SER A 402 14.44 -6.56 -1.87
CA SER A 402 13.38 -7.16 -1.06
C SER A 402 13.55 -6.86 0.43
N THR A 403 14.79 -6.95 0.92
CA THR A 403 15.14 -6.64 2.31
C THR A 403 14.96 -5.14 2.60
N ALA A 404 15.38 -4.27 1.69
CA ALA A 404 15.22 -2.83 1.80
C ALA A 404 13.75 -2.40 1.76
N ALA A 405 12.94 -3.02 0.90
CA ALA A 405 11.49 -2.80 0.86
C ALA A 405 10.84 -3.14 2.21
N MET A 406 11.20 -4.29 2.79
CA MET A 406 10.74 -4.67 4.13
C MET A 406 11.29 -3.74 5.23
N ALA A 407 12.53 -3.29 5.12
CA ALA A 407 13.14 -2.36 6.07
C ALA A 407 12.46 -0.98 6.03
N ARG A 408 11.99 -0.53 4.86
CA ARG A 408 11.26 0.73 4.69
C ARG A 408 9.95 0.75 5.46
N TRP A 409 9.27 -0.40 5.58
CA TRP A 409 8.09 -0.54 6.44
C TRP A 409 8.37 -0.21 7.91
N PHE A 410 9.60 -0.47 8.36
CA PHE A 410 10.04 -0.14 9.71
C PHE A 410 10.56 1.31 9.85
N GLY A 411 10.41 2.13 8.80
CA GLY A 411 10.83 3.52 8.77
C GLY A 411 12.34 3.72 8.59
N THR A 412 13.05 2.71 8.07
CA THR A 412 14.46 2.87 7.71
C THR A 412 14.61 3.64 6.39
N GLU A 413 15.67 4.44 6.29
CA GLU A 413 16.01 5.29 5.14
C GLU A 413 17.39 4.93 4.59
N ILE A 414 18.29 4.42 5.42
CA ILE A 414 19.67 4.14 5.06
C ILE A 414 19.90 2.63 5.01
N LEU A 415 20.42 2.13 3.90
CA LEU A 415 20.92 0.76 3.77
C LEU A 415 22.45 0.77 3.92
N GLU A 416 22.93 0.22 5.04
CA GLU A 416 24.35 0.03 5.32
C GLU A 416 24.78 -1.34 4.80
N LEU A 417 25.61 -1.37 3.76
CA LEU A 417 26.23 -2.60 3.25
C LEU A 417 27.72 -2.57 3.57
N THR A 418 28.21 -3.57 4.30
CA THR A 418 29.66 -3.80 4.43
C THR A 418 30.04 -4.85 3.38
N VAL A 419 30.80 -4.43 2.36
CA VAL A 419 31.32 -5.34 1.33
C VAL A 419 32.30 -6.29 2.00
N MET A 420 31.99 -7.60 1.99
CA MET A 420 32.82 -8.62 2.65
C MET A 420 33.69 -9.41 1.67
N ASP A 421 33.45 -9.29 0.36
CA ASP A 421 34.29 -9.86 -0.69
C ASP A 421 34.27 -9.00 -1.98
N ASN A 422 35.25 -9.23 -2.85
CA ASN A 422 35.36 -8.59 -4.17
C ASN A 422 34.51 -9.31 -5.24
N GLY A 423 33.42 -9.97 -4.82
CA GLY A 423 32.60 -10.86 -5.64
C GLY A 423 31.51 -10.12 -6.39
#